data_AF-A0A2S2PDP7-F1
#
_entry.id   AF-A0A2S2PDP7-F1
#
_cell.length_a   1.000
_cell.length_b   1.000
_cell.length_c   1.000
_cell.angle_alpha   90.00
_cell.angle_beta   90.00
_cell.angle_gamma   90.00
#
_symmetry.space_group_name_H-M   'P 1'
#
loop_
_entity.id
_entity.type
_entity.pdbx_description
1 polymer ?
#
loop_
_entity_poly.entity_id
_entity_poly.type
_entity_poly.pdbx_seq_one_letter_code
_entity_poly.pdbx_strand_id
1 'polypeptide(L)'
;MSTNKAFIRPIRKKRKNLTVLTDAHVTRVLIEKKRAIGVEFLYKNKMRTVFAKKEVILSAGSLNSPKILMLSGIGPKRHLEKMNIKVVKNLPVGKNLQDHVTSDGIVIRVKKTATDKPLEEKKEDAILYKKKRKGPLAATGPLQCGVFLQTKYEDSPDL
;
A
#
# COMPACT_ATOMS: atom_id res chain seq x y z
N MET A 1 6.79 -10.82 -6.67
CA MET A 1 8.00 -10.09 -6.20
C MET A 1 7.55 -8.75 -5.65
N SER A 2 8.09 -8.24 -4.54
CA SER A 2 7.64 -6.95 -3.97
C SER A 2 8.54 -5.77 -4.37
N THR A 3 7.97 -4.56 -4.37
CA THR A 3 8.67 -3.30 -4.69
C THR A 3 9.93 -3.10 -3.84
N ASN A 4 9.88 -3.39 -2.54
CA ASN A 4 11.05 -3.32 -1.67
C ASN A 4 12.18 -4.27 -2.13
N LYS A 5 11.84 -5.51 -2.52
CA LYS A 5 12.84 -6.49 -2.97
C LYS A 5 13.52 -6.03 -4.26
N ALA A 6 12.77 -5.40 -5.17
CA ALA A 6 13.28 -4.90 -6.44
C ALA A 6 14.12 -3.62 -6.29
N PHE A 7 13.60 -2.60 -5.60
CA PHE A 7 14.17 -1.25 -5.68
C PHE A 7 14.94 -0.80 -4.44
N ILE A 8 14.50 -1.17 -3.23
CA ILE A 8 15.06 -0.61 -1.98
C ILE A 8 16.10 -1.53 -1.36
N ARG A 9 15.79 -2.83 -1.22
CA ARG A 9 16.66 -3.83 -0.60
C ARG A 9 18.05 -3.90 -1.24
N PRO A 10 18.23 -3.82 -2.57
CA PRO A 10 19.56 -3.89 -3.18
C PRO A 10 20.46 -2.67 -2.90
N ILE A 11 19.86 -1.49 -2.66
CA ILE A 11 20.60 -0.21 -2.57
C ILE A 11 20.69 0.36 -1.16
N ARG A 12 19.79 0.00 -0.23
CA ARG A 12 19.67 0.62 1.11
C ARG A 12 20.93 0.54 1.99
N LYS A 13 21.84 -0.38 1.71
CA LYS A 13 23.15 -0.51 2.40
C LYS A 13 24.34 -0.01 1.56
N LYS A 14 24.11 0.32 0.29
CA LYS A 14 25.14 0.74 -0.66
C LYS A 14 25.18 2.26 -0.83
N ARG A 15 24.00 2.89 -0.85
CA ARG A 15 23.84 4.33 -1.08
C ARG A 15 23.77 5.08 0.26
N LYS A 16 24.79 5.88 0.56
CA LYS A 16 24.87 6.68 1.80
C LYS A 16 23.84 7.82 1.85
N ASN A 17 23.30 8.23 0.71
CA ASN A 17 22.29 9.28 0.58
C ASN A 17 20.84 8.77 0.69
N LEU A 18 20.62 7.51 1.07
CA LEU A 18 19.30 6.93 1.28
C LEU A 18 19.19 6.41 2.72
N THR A 19 18.23 6.96 3.47
CA THR A 19 17.86 6.46 4.79
C THR A 19 16.46 5.85 4.71
N VAL A 20 16.33 4.60 5.19
CA VAL A 20 15.04 3.91 5.29
C VAL A 20 14.75 3.67 6.75
N LEU A 21 13.67 4.29 7.25
CA LEU A 21 13.19 4.12 8.60
C LEU A 21 11.89 3.30 8.58
N THR A 22 11.89 2.14 9.22
CA THR A 22 10.68 1.32 9.42
C THR A 22 10.03 1.67 10.75
N ASP A 23 8.80 1.18 10.95
CA ASP A 23 8.07 1.34 12.21
C ASP A 23 7.89 2.83 12.60
N ALA A 24 7.86 3.69 11.58
CA ALA A 24 7.72 5.13 11.66
C ALA A 24 6.41 5.54 10.98
N HIS A 25 5.38 5.80 11.78
CA HIS A 25 4.04 6.11 11.28
C HIS A 25 3.86 7.62 11.16
N VAL A 26 3.81 8.15 9.94
CA VAL A 26 3.59 9.58 9.67
C VAL A 26 2.16 9.97 10.08
N THR A 27 2.03 11.02 10.89
CA THR A 27 0.74 11.53 11.37
C THR A 27 0.28 12.74 10.56
N ARG A 28 1.19 13.66 10.22
CA ARG A 28 0.90 14.86 9.41
C ARG A 28 2.14 15.41 8.71
N VAL A 29 1.90 16.20 7.68
CA VAL A 29 2.87 17.06 7.00
C VAL A 29 2.91 18.41 7.72
N LEU A 30 4.11 18.92 7.94
CA LEU A 30 4.31 20.26 8.51
C LEU A 30 4.32 21.28 7.37
N ILE A 31 3.49 22.31 7.48
CA ILE A 31 3.30 23.32 6.43
C ILE A 31 3.52 24.71 7.00
N GLU A 32 4.36 25.49 6.33
CA GLU A 32 4.62 26.88 6.68
C GLU A 32 4.57 27.74 5.42
N LYS A 33 3.84 28.87 5.45
CA LYS A 33 3.68 29.79 4.29
C LYS A 33 3.34 29.06 2.98
N LYS A 34 2.47 28.04 3.06
CA LYS A 34 2.04 27.17 1.94
C LYS A 34 3.13 26.23 1.38
N ARG A 35 4.26 26.06 2.06
CA ARG A 35 5.32 25.11 1.71
C ARG A 35 5.35 23.94 2.70
N ALA A 36 5.44 22.71 2.20
CA ALA A 36 5.72 21.55 3.04
C ALA A 36 7.18 21.61 3.51
N ILE A 37 7.39 21.64 4.83
CA ILE A 37 8.73 21.80 5.44
C ILE A 37 9.24 20.51 6.07
N GLY A 38 8.40 19.49 6.21
CA GLY A 38 8.74 18.25 6.89
C GLY A 38 7.51 17.40 7.22
N VAL A 39 7.73 16.37 8.02
CA VAL A 39 6.67 15.50 8.54
C VAL A 39 6.86 15.24 10.02
N GLU A 40 5.74 15.08 10.70
CA GLU A 40 5.65 14.57 12.06
C GLU A 40 5.25 13.09 12.00
N PHE A 41 5.89 12.26 12.81
CA PHE A 41 5.68 10.81 12.80
C PHE A 41 5.90 10.20 14.18
N LEU A 42 5.17 9.12 14.46
CA LEU A 42 5.34 8.29 15.64
C LEU A 42 6.45 7.25 15.37
N TYR A 43 7.48 7.23 16.21
CA TYR A 43 8.55 6.24 16.15
C TYR A 43 8.98 5.83 17.55
N LYS A 44 8.94 4.52 17.82
CA LYS A 44 9.22 3.95 19.15
C LYS A 44 8.39 4.63 20.25
N ASN A 45 7.08 4.75 20.03
CA ASN A 45 6.11 5.40 20.92
C ASN A 45 6.42 6.85 21.28
N LYS A 46 7.23 7.55 20.47
CA LYS A 46 7.53 8.96 20.65
C LYS A 46 7.25 9.72 19.37
N MET A 47 6.58 10.86 19.49
CA MET A 47 6.41 11.79 18.38
C MET A 47 7.75 12.42 18.02
N ARG A 48 8.06 12.43 16.72
CA ARG A 48 9.29 12.97 16.16
C ARG A 48 8.98 13.78 14.92
N THR A 49 9.89 14.67 14.58
CA THR A 49 9.81 15.51 13.39
C THR A 49 11.06 15.32 12.54
N VAL A 50 10.88 15.29 11.22
CA VAL A 50 11.97 15.40 10.26
C VAL A 50 11.65 16.49 9.25
N PHE A 51 12.64 17.33 8.97
CA PHE A 51 12.51 18.44 8.02
C PHE A 51 13.03 18.07 6.64
N ALA A 52 12.35 18.58 5.62
CA ALA A 52 12.70 18.41 4.22
C ALA A 52 13.21 19.73 3.63
N LYS A 53 14.42 19.70 3.04
CA LYS A 53 15.02 20.87 2.39
C LYS A 53 14.35 21.21 1.04
N LYS A 54 13.87 20.19 0.32
CA LYS A 54 13.26 20.34 -1.01
C LYS A 54 11.77 20.05 -0.95
N GLU A 55 11.41 18.77 -0.79
CA GLU A 55 10.05 18.29 -0.98
C GLU A 55 9.68 17.19 0.01
N VAL A 56 8.36 17.01 0.19
CA VAL A 56 7.75 15.88 0.89
C VAL A 56 6.88 15.14 -0.11
N ILE A 57 7.18 13.86 -0.37
CA ILE A 57 6.41 13.00 -1.27
C ILE A 57 5.56 12.06 -0.42
N LEU A 58 4.24 12.14 -0.58
CA LEU A 58 3.30 11.33 0.20
C LEU A 58 2.86 10.10 -0.59
N SER A 59 3.35 8.92 -0.19
CA SER A 59 3.08 7.63 -0.83
C SER A 59 2.44 6.63 0.13
N ALA A 60 1.50 7.07 0.97
CA ALA A 60 0.89 6.25 2.02
C ALA A 60 -0.30 5.39 1.54
N GLY A 61 -0.56 5.34 0.22
CA GLY A 61 -1.68 4.63 -0.39
C GLY A 61 -2.99 5.43 -0.42
N SER A 62 -3.98 4.93 -1.15
CA SER A 62 -5.27 5.61 -1.42
C SER A 62 -6.06 5.95 -0.16
N LEU A 63 -5.87 5.20 0.94
CA LEU A 63 -6.55 5.41 2.21
C LEU A 63 -5.79 6.37 3.15
N ASN A 64 -4.49 6.16 3.35
CA ASN A 64 -3.75 6.94 4.36
C ASN A 64 -3.23 8.27 3.82
N SER A 65 -2.95 8.40 2.53
CA SER A 65 -2.54 9.70 1.95
C SER A 65 -3.58 10.80 2.17
N PRO A 66 -4.88 10.63 1.84
CA PRO A 66 -5.87 11.67 2.12
C PRO A 66 -6.06 11.91 3.62
N LYS A 67 -5.96 10.88 4.46
CA LYS A 67 -5.99 11.02 5.92
C LYS A 67 -4.87 11.94 6.42
N ILE A 68 -3.62 11.69 6.00
CA ILE A 68 -2.47 12.51 6.39
C ILE A 68 -2.64 13.95 5.91
N LEU A 69 -3.10 14.17 4.67
CA LEU A 69 -3.38 15.52 4.15
C LEU A 69 -4.43 16.25 4.99
N MET A 70 -5.54 15.58 5.34
CA MET A 70 -6.58 16.17 6.18
C MET A 70 -6.06 16.51 7.58
N LEU A 71 -5.29 15.62 8.22
CA LEU A 71 -4.60 15.89 9.50
C LEU A 71 -3.57 17.03 9.41
N SER A 72 -3.10 17.34 8.20
CA SER A 72 -2.21 18.47 7.91
C SER A 72 -2.97 19.77 7.59
N GLY A 73 -4.31 19.76 7.67
CA GLY A 73 -5.16 20.90 7.34
C GLY A 73 -5.44 21.10 5.84
N ILE A 74 -5.18 20.08 5.00
CA ILE A 74 -5.50 20.09 3.57
C ILE A 74 -6.67 19.14 3.31
N GLY A 75 -7.85 19.68 3.04
CA GLY A 75 -9.07 18.88 2.84
C GLY A 75 -10.35 19.71 2.90
N PRO A 76 -11.54 19.07 2.90
CA PRO A 76 -12.81 19.79 2.86
C PRO A 76 -13.00 20.67 4.11
N LYS A 77 -13.09 22.00 3.92
CA LYS A 77 -13.11 23.00 5.00
C LYS A 77 -14.06 22.64 6.16
N ARG A 78 -15.34 22.36 5.85
CA ARG A 78 -16.36 22.00 6.87
C ARG A 78 -15.99 20.75 7.68
N HIS A 79 -15.38 19.75 7.03
CA HIS A 79 -14.97 18.52 7.72
C HIS A 79 -13.79 18.77 8.65
N LEU A 80 -12.80 19.55 8.19
CA LEU A 80 -11.64 19.92 9.01
C LEU A 80 -12.04 20.76 10.22
N GLU A 81 -12.93 21.74 10.04
CA GLU A 81 -13.47 22.58 11.12
C GLU A 81 -14.23 21.75 12.15
N LYS A 82 -15.07 20.79 11.72
CA LYS A 82 -15.77 19.85 12.62
C LYS A 82 -14.81 19.02 13.47
N MET A 83 -13.60 18.75 12.96
CA MET A 83 -12.55 17.98 13.65
C MET A 83 -11.57 18.86 14.42
N ASN A 84 -11.84 20.17 14.56
CA ASN A 84 -10.95 21.16 15.20
C ASN A 84 -9.55 21.22 14.55
N ILE A 85 -9.46 21.02 13.23
CA ILE A 85 -8.22 21.10 12.47
C ILE A 85 -8.17 22.45 11.76
N LYS A 86 -7.09 23.21 11.97
CA LYS A 86 -6.84 24.48 11.27
C LYS A 86 -6.76 24.23 9.75
N VAL A 87 -7.59 24.93 9.00
CA VAL A 87 -7.63 24.82 7.53
C VAL A 87 -6.45 25.56 6.92
N VAL A 88 -5.56 24.81 6.28
CA VAL A 88 -4.44 25.32 5.47
C VAL A 88 -4.90 25.51 4.03
N LYS A 89 -5.63 24.53 3.47
CA LYS A 89 -6.18 24.61 2.11
C LYS A 89 -7.47 23.79 2.00
N ASN A 90 -8.52 24.43 1.48
CA ASN A 90 -9.79 23.76 1.18
C ASN A 90 -9.70 23.04 -0.17
N LEU A 91 -9.70 21.69 -0.15
CA LEU A 91 -9.64 20.82 -1.34
C LEU A 91 -10.53 19.58 -1.14
N PRO A 92 -11.03 18.93 -2.21
CA PRO A 92 -11.88 17.73 -2.10
C PRO A 92 -11.08 16.45 -1.76
N VAL A 93 -10.14 16.53 -0.82
CA VAL A 93 -9.32 15.40 -0.37
C VAL A 93 -10.20 14.30 0.23
N GLY A 94 -9.89 13.04 -0.10
CA GLY A 94 -10.63 11.87 0.39
C GLY A 94 -11.90 11.55 -0.39
N LYS A 95 -12.21 12.29 -1.46
CA LYS A 95 -13.28 11.95 -2.40
C LYS A 95 -12.75 11.11 -3.57
N ASN A 96 -13.67 10.54 -4.34
CA ASN A 96 -13.38 9.73 -5.53
C ASN A 96 -12.54 8.48 -5.22
N LEU A 97 -12.82 7.81 -4.09
CA LEU A 97 -12.28 6.48 -3.84
C LEU A 97 -12.97 5.50 -4.79
N GLN A 98 -12.17 4.77 -5.55
CA GLN A 98 -12.61 3.70 -6.44
C GLN A 98 -11.88 2.43 -6.04
N ASP A 99 -12.57 1.31 -6.16
CA ASP A 99 -12.01 -0.02 -5.89
C ASP A 99 -12.72 -1.04 -6.78
N HIS A 100 -12.10 -2.19 -6.99
CA HIS A 100 -12.71 -3.29 -7.73
C HIS A 100 -13.50 -4.17 -6.77
N VAL A 101 -14.82 -4.13 -6.88
CA VAL A 101 -15.68 -5.03 -6.13
C VAL A 101 -15.38 -6.46 -6.58
N THR A 102 -15.03 -7.31 -5.63
CA THR A 102 -14.74 -8.73 -5.88
C THR A 102 -15.79 -9.56 -5.16
N SER A 103 -16.29 -10.59 -5.84
CA SER A 103 -17.17 -11.61 -5.28
C SER A 103 -16.62 -12.97 -5.64
N ASP A 104 -16.71 -13.92 -4.71
CA ASP A 104 -16.39 -15.30 -5.00
C ASP A 104 -17.54 -15.89 -5.82
N GLY A 105 -17.22 -16.30 -7.06
CA GLY A 105 -18.18 -16.97 -7.94
C GLY A 105 -18.41 -18.42 -7.51
N ILE A 106 -18.26 -19.34 -8.46
CA ILE A 106 -18.47 -20.77 -8.21
C ILE A 106 -17.21 -21.35 -7.57
N VAL A 107 -17.33 -21.83 -6.33
CA VAL A 107 -16.27 -22.58 -5.63
C VAL A 107 -16.46 -24.07 -5.91
N ILE A 108 -15.56 -24.66 -6.69
CA ILE A 108 -15.58 -26.09 -7.04
C ILE A 108 -14.55 -26.85 -6.20
N ARG A 109 -14.99 -27.88 -5.50
CA ARG A 109 -14.08 -28.84 -4.84
C ARG A 109 -13.47 -29.75 -5.88
N VAL A 110 -12.14 -29.76 -5.98
CA VAL A 110 -11.40 -30.76 -6.75
C VAL A 110 -10.86 -31.85 -5.81
N LYS A 111 -10.75 -33.09 -6.30
CA LYS A 111 -10.37 -34.27 -5.51
C LYS A 111 -8.94 -34.20 -4.95
N LYS A 112 -8.02 -33.52 -5.65
CA LYS A 112 -6.63 -33.35 -5.25
C LYS A 112 -6.20 -31.93 -5.58
N THR A 113 -5.60 -31.23 -4.62
CA THR A 113 -5.06 -29.88 -4.81
C THR A 113 -3.57 -29.85 -4.50
N ALA A 114 -2.90 -28.76 -4.88
CA ALA A 114 -1.52 -28.53 -4.50
C ALA A 114 -1.36 -28.20 -2.99
N THR A 115 -2.44 -27.86 -2.30
CA THR A 115 -2.44 -27.36 -0.91
C THR A 115 -3.01 -28.35 0.10
N ASP A 116 -3.91 -29.22 -0.33
CA ASP A 116 -4.47 -30.32 0.46
C ASP A 116 -3.60 -31.58 0.29
N LYS A 117 -2.54 -31.63 1.09
CA LYS A 117 -1.54 -32.71 1.13
C LYS A 117 -1.15 -33.03 2.56
N PRO A 118 -0.70 -34.28 2.85
CA PRO A 118 -0.05 -34.64 4.10
C PRO A 118 1.15 -33.75 4.42
N LEU A 119 1.52 -33.67 5.70
CA LEU A 119 2.59 -32.80 6.16
C LEU A 119 3.95 -33.16 5.54
N GLU A 120 4.24 -34.44 5.33
CA GLU A 120 5.52 -34.88 4.74
C GLU A 120 5.68 -34.38 3.30
N GLU A 121 4.64 -34.50 2.46
CA GLU A 121 4.66 -33.94 1.10
C GLU A 121 4.83 -32.41 1.10
N LYS A 122 4.21 -31.71 2.07
CA LYS A 122 4.40 -30.25 2.23
C LYS A 122 5.84 -29.89 2.61
N LYS A 123 6.50 -30.72 3.42
CA LYS A 123 7.93 -30.55 3.75
C LYS A 123 8.80 -30.76 2.51
N GLU A 124 8.49 -31.76 1.68
CA GLU A 124 9.18 -32.00 0.41
C GLU A 124 9.04 -30.81 -0.54
N ASP A 125 7.83 -30.25 -0.68
CA ASP A 125 7.57 -29.04 -1.48
C ASP A 125 8.41 -27.84 -0.96
N ALA A 126 8.52 -27.69 0.37
CA ALA A 126 9.36 -26.66 0.99
C ALA A 126 10.85 -26.86 0.70
N ILE A 127 11.33 -28.11 0.76
CA ILE A 127 12.72 -28.47 0.43
C ILE A 127 12.99 -28.20 -1.05
N LEU A 128 12.08 -28.62 -1.95
CA LEU A 128 12.18 -28.40 -3.39
C LEU A 128 12.25 -26.90 -3.71
N TYR A 129 11.37 -26.10 -3.11
CA TYR A 129 11.37 -24.66 -3.30
C TYR A 129 12.66 -24.00 -2.78
N LYS A 130 13.14 -24.42 -1.60
CA LYS A 130 14.40 -23.91 -1.03
C LYS A 130 15.59 -24.20 -1.94
N LYS A 131 15.68 -25.41 -2.50
CA LYS A 131 16.80 -25.86 -3.35
C LYS A 131 16.74 -25.29 -4.77
N LYS A 132 15.56 -25.37 -5.42
CA LYS A 132 15.43 -25.12 -6.87
C LYS A 132 14.56 -23.92 -7.23
N ARG A 133 13.88 -23.29 -6.25
CA ARG A 133 12.86 -22.24 -6.51
C ARG A 133 11.76 -22.69 -7.48
N LYS A 134 11.43 -23.97 -7.44
CA LYS A 134 10.40 -24.63 -8.25
C LYS A 134 9.36 -25.29 -7.35
N GLY A 135 8.32 -25.85 -7.97
CA GLY A 135 7.25 -26.57 -7.29
C GLY A 135 6.08 -25.67 -6.88
N PRO A 136 5.10 -26.22 -6.15
CA PRO A 136 3.85 -25.53 -5.81
C PRO A 136 4.03 -24.18 -5.11
N LEU A 137 5.04 -24.05 -4.26
CA LEU A 137 5.34 -22.82 -3.52
C LEU A 137 5.90 -21.68 -4.39
N ALA A 138 6.27 -21.96 -5.64
CA ALA A 138 6.65 -20.96 -6.63
C ALA A 138 5.47 -20.52 -7.52
N ALA A 139 4.30 -21.16 -7.40
CA ALA A 139 3.13 -20.85 -8.22
C ALA A 139 2.50 -19.51 -7.83
N THR A 140 1.80 -18.90 -8.78
CA THR A 140 1.08 -17.62 -8.62
C THR A 140 -0.30 -17.77 -7.98
N GLY A 141 -0.69 -18.98 -7.57
CA GLY A 141 -1.99 -19.26 -6.94
C GLY A 141 -3.13 -19.40 -7.96
N PRO A 142 -4.39 -19.11 -7.58
CA PRO A 142 -5.58 -19.36 -8.42
C PRO A 142 -5.67 -18.45 -9.66
N LEU A 143 -4.85 -17.40 -9.75
CA LEU A 143 -4.86 -16.41 -10.84
C LEU A 143 -4.07 -16.86 -12.08
N GLN A 144 -4.06 -18.17 -12.37
CA GLN A 144 -3.38 -18.70 -13.57
C GLN A 144 -4.16 -18.43 -14.87
N CYS A 145 -5.48 -18.26 -14.76
CA CYS A 145 -6.34 -17.86 -15.86
C CYS A 145 -7.12 -16.62 -15.44
N GLY A 146 -7.16 -15.62 -16.31
CA GLY A 146 -7.96 -14.41 -16.14
C GLY A 146 -8.68 -14.10 -17.45
N VAL A 147 -9.91 -13.60 -17.34
CA VAL A 147 -10.74 -13.20 -18.48
C VAL A 147 -11.26 -11.81 -18.19
N PHE A 148 -11.27 -10.95 -19.19
CA PHE A 148 -11.98 -9.66 -19.16
C PHE A 148 -13.30 -9.84 -19.92
N LEU A 149 -14.41 -9.46 -19.30
CA LEU A 149 -15.73 -9.51 -19.90
C LEU A 149 -16.45 -8.18 -19.61
N GLN A 150 -16.96 -7.54 -20.65
CA GLN A 150 -17.84 -6.39 -20.50
C GLN A 150 -19.25 -6.88 -20.18
N THR A 151 -19.84 -6.38 -19.11
CA THR A 151 -21.24 -6.68 -18.77
C THR A 151 -22.17 -5.73 -19.51
N LYS A 152 -23.44 -6.10 -19.67
CA LYS A 152 -24.48 -5.20 -20.23
C LYS A 152 -24.77 -3.95 -19.39
N TYR A 153 -24.19 -3.85 -18.19
CA TYR A 153 -24.32 -2.71 -17.29
C TYR A 153 -23.03 -1.87 -17.25
N GLU A 154 -21.99 -2.27 -17.99
CA GLU A 154 -20.74 -1.52 -18.09
C GLU A 154 -20.78 -0.62 -19.31
N ASP A 155 -21.10 0.65 -19.06
CA ASP A 155 -21.24 1.69 -20.09
C ASP A 155 -20.03 2.65 -20.13
N SER A 156 -18.97 2.40 -19.33
CA SER A 156 -17.78 3.26 -19.30
C SER A 156 -16.85 2.98 -20.49
N PRO A 157 -16.38 4.01 -21.21
CA PRO A 157 -15.59 3.85 -22.44
C PRO A 157 -14.13 3.41 -22.23
N ASP A 158 -13.65 3.18 -21.00
CA ASP A 158 -12.23 3.03 -20.66
C ASP A 158 -11.80 1.58 -20.32
N LEU A 159 -12.29 0.59 -21.07
CA LEU A 159 -11.69 -0.75 -21.20
C LEU A 159 -11.54 -1.14 -22.67
#